data_AF-A0A0S7WEE1-F1
#
_entry.id   AF-A0A0S7WEE1-F1
#
_cell.length_a   1.000
_cell.length_b   1.000
_cell.length_c   1.000
_cell.angle_alpha   90.00
_cell.angle_beta   90.00
_cell.angle_gamma   90.00
#
_symmetry.space_group_name_H-M   'P 1'
#
loop_
_entity.id
_entity.type
_entity.pdbx_description
1 polymer ?
#
loop_
_entity_poly.entity_id
_entity_poly.type
_entity_poly.pdbx_seq_one_letter_code
_entity_poly.pdbx_strand_id
1 'polypeptide(L)'
;TLCLTRIYGLGGKDFYAEDAEEFFNLALKAAETGQVETRFEYHGVTPGDPQKPPMQVLPPLTKEETSPGLVQVTRNEETGELKVKPIARWQLAARAKRITPGHGACPGCGILPALNLFFKGIEGDVVIVNHTGCAEIVTSGYPFSNHRVTYIHNLFQNGAATLAGLVEMFQERQRRGELPAGEDITFVMISGDGGMDIGIGAVLGAAIRSHKMIILEYDNQGYMNTGSQLSYSTPLGHMTSTSHVGPAQAGKAFHHRDTPQILAACHIPYVFTGTEAFPDDLVRKAAKAQWYAKREGLVYGKVLIACPLNWRSEDRVGTKVLEAAVNCRFFPLYEVEQGITKLTHDPDSLMGKTRHLLQPQYAPQLEALEAEIERRWQRLKAMHEHPQL
;
A
#
# COMPACT_ATOMS: atom_id res chain seq x y z
N THR A 1 -26.74 34.50 6.26
CA THR A 1 -25.85 34.07 5.16
C THR A 1 -26.56 33.03 4.33
N LEU A 2 -26.70 33.27 3.03
CA LEU A 2 -27.19 32.27 2.08
C LEU A 2 -26.03 31.34 1.72
N CYS A 3 -26.27 30.03 1.75
CA CYS A 3 -25.26 29.03 1.42
C CYS A 3 -25.87 28.05 0.41
N LEU A 4 -25.23 27.97 -0.76
CA LEU A 4 -25.56 27.07 -1.85
C LEU A 4 -24.32 26.19 -2.10
N THR A 5 -24.50 24.88 -2.03
CA THR A 5 -23.44 23.88 -2.23
C THR A 5 -23.79 23.02 -3.43
N ARG A 6 -22.82 22.88 -4.35
CA ARG A 6 -22.88 21.95 -5.48
C ARG A 6 -21.61 21.12 -5.50
N ILE A 7 -21.76 19.79 -5.42
CA ILE A 7 -20.66 18.85 -5.51
C ILE A 7 -20.59 18.31 -6.93
N TYR A 8 -19.48 18.56 -7.63
CA TYR A 8 -19.25 18.09 -9.00
C TYR A 8 -18.12 17.05 -9.05
N GLY A 9 -17.91 16.44 -10.23
CA GLY A 9 -16.82 15.48 -10.45
C GLY A 9 -17.08 14.07 -9.89
N LEU A 10 -18.28 13.78 -9.39
CA LEU A 10 -18.66 12.43 -9.00
C LEU A 10 -18.57 11.47 -10.20
N GLY A 11 -17.92 10.32 -9.98
CA GLY A 11 -17.71 9.33 -11.03
C GLY A 11 -16.68 9.73 -12.08
N GLY A 12 -15.85 10.75 -11.82
CA GLY A 12 -14.79 11.18 -12.73
C GLY A 12 -15.29 11.95 -13.95
N LYS A 13 -16.49 12.55 -13.86
CA LYS A 13 -16.98 13.45 -14.90
C LYS A 13 -16.14 14.73 -14.94
N ASP A 14 -15.77 15.12 -16.14
CA ASP A 14 -15.10 16.40 -16.38
C ASP A 14 -15.99 17.57 -15.98
N PHE A 15 -15.36 18.70 -15.70
CA PHE A 15 -16.03 19.96 -15.40
C PHE A 15 -15.70 20.95 -16.53
N TYR A 16 -16.72 21.38 -17.26
CA TYR A 16 -16.59 22.23 -18.43
C TYR A 16 -16.94 23.69 -18.12
N ALA A 17 -16.73 24.59 -19.08
CA ALA A 17 -17.00 26.01 -18.91
C ALA A 17 -18.50 26.29 -18.68
N GLU A 18 -19.35 25.50 -19.32
CA GLU A 18 -20.81 25.58 -19.21
C GLU A 18 -21.28 25.24 -17.79
N ASP A 19 -20.63 24.28 -17.12
CA ASP A 19 -20.92 23.92 -15.72
C ASP A 19 -20.58 25.09 -14.78
N ALA A 20 -19.48 25.79 -15.06
CA ALA A 20 -19.08 26.98 -14.31
C ALA A 20 -20.07 28.13 -14.48
N GLU A 21 -20.56 28.34 -15.71
CA GLU A 21 -21.58 29.34 -16.02
C GLU A 21 -22.90 29.02 -15.30
N GLU A 22 -23.33 27.76 -15.29
CA GLU A 22 -24.52 27.31 -14.55
C GLU A 22 -24.39 27.61 -13.05
N PHE A 23 -23.25 27.29 -12.44
CA PHE A 23 -23.01 27.56 -11.03
C PHE A 23 -23.02 29.06 -10.72
N PHE A 24 -22.46 29.87 -11.62
CA PHE A 24 -22.49 31.32 -11.50
C PHE A 24 -23.91 31.88 -11.56
N ASN A 25 -24.72 31.40 -12.50
CA ASN A 25 -26.12 31.80 -12.64
C ASN A 25 -26.96 31.38 -11.43
N LEU A 26 -26.70 30.20 -10.84
CA LEU A 26 -27.32 29.77 -9.57
C LEU A 26 -26.99 30.73 -8.42
N ALA A 27 -25.74 31.17 -8.31
CA ALA A 27 -25.31 32.13 -7.30
C ALA A 27 -25.94 33.52 -7.51
N LEU A 28 -26.01 33.99 -8.76
CA LEU A 28 -26.69 35.25 -9.13
C LEU A 28 -28.16 35.22 -8.74
N LYS A 29 -28.89 34.17 -9.14
CA LYS A 29 -30.30 33.99 -8.78
C LYS A 29 -30.51 34.00 -7.27
N ALA A 30 -29.65 33.33 -6.51
CA ALA A 30 -29.72 33.32 -5.05
C ALA A 30 -29.47 34.71 -4.44
N ALA A 31 -28.54 35.48 -5.01
CA ALA A 31 -28.24 36.85 -4.58
C ALA A 31 -29.40 37.82 -4.87
N GLU A 32 -30.00 37.73 -6.05
CA GLU A 32 -31.11 38.60 -6.48
C GLU A 32 -32.39 38.31 -5.68
N THR A 33 -32.72 37.04 -5.48
CA THR A 33 -33.96 36.63 -4.81
C THR A 33 -33.85 36.65 -3.28
N GLY A 34 -32.63 36.66 -2.75
CA GLY A 34 -32.39 36.51 -1.31
C GLY A 34 -32.76 35.11 -0.78
N GLN A 35 -32.92 34.11 -1.66
CA GLN A 35 -33.36 32.76 -1.30
C GLN A 35 -32.50 31.68 -1.96
N VAL A 36 -32.39 30.51 -1.31
CA VAL A 36 -31.75 29.32 -1.87
C VAL A 36 -32.74 28.16 -1.74
N GLU A 37 -33.31 27.71 -2.85
CA GLU A 37 -34.27 26.59 -2.91
C GLU A 37 -33.59 25.28 -2.47
N THR A 38 -32.50 24.90 -3.16
CA THR A 38 -31.76 23.67 -2.87
C THR A 38 -30.37 24.00 -2.34
N ARG A 39 -30.20 23.88 -1.02
CA ARG A 39 -28.93 24.20 -0.32
C ARG A 39 -27.78 23.26 -0.67
N PHE A 40 -28.07 21.98 -0.90
CA PHE A 40 -27.05 20.96 -1.18
C PHE A 40 -27.54 20.04 -2.29
N GLU A 41 -26.72 19.87 -3.33
CA GLU A 41 -27.02 19.00 -4.46
C GLU A 41 -25.73 18.55 -5.14
N TYR A 42 -25.81 17.46 -5.91
CA TYR A 42 -24.71 17.00 -6.75
C TYR A 42 -24.94 17.43 -8.20
N HIS A 43 -23.91 17.98 -8.83
CA HIS A 43 -23.94 18.39 -10.24
C HIS A 43 -23.51 17.25 -11.15
N GLY A 44 -24.15 17.16 -12.31
CA GLY A 44 -23.80 16.19 -13.34
C GLY A 44 -23.99 14.74 -12.89
N VAL A 45 -24.84 14.44 -11.90
CA VAL A 45 -25.06 13.05 -11.45
C VAL A 45 -26.04 12.31 -12.34
N THR A 46 -25.82 11.01 -12.48
CA THR A 46 -26.78 10.10 -13.11
C THR A 46 -27.35 9.20 -12.01
N PRO A 47 -28.65 9.32 -11.68
CA PRO A 47 -29.27 8.43 -10.72
C PRO A 47 -29.08 6.96 -11.12
N GLY A 48 -28.78 6.10 -10.14
CA GLY A 48 -28.80 4.66 -10.39
C GLY A 48 -30.20 4.20 -10.78
N ASP A 49 -30.28 3.21 -11.68
CA ASP A 49 -31.53 2.58 -12.06
C ASP A 49 -31.88 1.47 -11.05
N PRO A 50 -32.94 1.62 -10.22
CA PRO A 50 -33.29 0.62 -9.21
C PRO A 50 -33.68 -0.74 -9.82
N GLN A 51 -34.03 -0.78 -11.11
CA GLN A 51 -34.36 -2.02 -11.82
C GLN A 51 -33.11 -2.77 -12.30
N LYS A 52 -31.93 -2.14 -12.24
CA LYS A 52 -30.64 -2.70 -12.65
C LYS A 52 -29.66 -2.67 -11.48
N PRO A 53 -29.94 -3.42 -10.39
CA PRO A 53 -29.00 -3.51 -9.29
C PRO A 53 -27.65 -4.09 -9.80
N PRO A 54 -26.52 -3.67 -9.22
CA PRO A 54 -25.23 -4.26 -9.54
C PRO A 54 -25.27 -5.77 -9.29
N MET A 55 -24.88 -6.56 -10.28
CA MET A 55 -24.86 -8.01 -10.15
C MET A 55 -23.68 -8.44 -9.26
N GLN A 56 -23.96 -9.24 -8.24
CA GLN A 56 -22.92 -9.90 -7.47
C GLN A 56 -22.31 -11.02 -8.31
N VAL A 57 -21.04 -10.84 -8.73
CA VAL A 57 -20.34 -11.81 -9.59
C VAL A 57 -19.81 -13.00 -8.80
N LEU A 58 -19.30 -12.77 -7.59
CA LEU A 58 -18.75 -13.82 -6.71
C LEU A 58 -19.32 -13.68 -5.28
N PRO A 59 -19.59 -14.79 -4.58
CA PRO A 59 -20.05 -14.75 -3.20
C PRO A 59 -18.93 -14.26 -2.26
N PRO A 60 -19.27 -13.78 -1.05
CA PRO A 60 -18.29 -13.52 0.00
C PRO A 60 -17.51 -14.80 0.33
N LEU A 61 -16.31 -14.65 0.88
CA LEU A 61 -15.52 -15.81 1.29
C LEU A 61 -16.14 -16.49 2.52
N THR A 62 -16.13 -17.82 2.55
CA THR A 62 -16.50 -18.58 3.75
C THR A 62 -15.33 -18.70 4.73
N LYS A 63 -15.62 -19.08 5.98
CA LYS A 63 -14.59 -19.30 7.01
C LYS A 63 -13.61 -20.41 6.63
N GLU A 64 -14.08 -21.44 5.94
CA GLU A 64 -13.25 -22.55 5.44
C GLU A 64 -12.31 -22.06 4.33
N GLU A 65 -12.79 -21.17 3.45
CA GLU A 65 -11.95 -20.56 2.41
C GLU A 65 -10.90 -19.60 2.99
N THR A 66 -11.25 -18.86 4.06
CA THR A 66 -10.34 -17.90 4.70
C THR A 66 -9.37 -18.58 5.66
N SER A 67 -9.74 -19.70 6.27
CA SER A 67 -9.00 -20.40 7.34
C SER A 67 -8.65 -21.87 7.03
N PRO A 68 -8.05 -22.21 5.87
CA PRO A 68 -7.72 -23.60 5.52
C PRO A 68 -6.64 -24.25 6.41
N GLY A 69 -6.04 -23.52 7.36
CA GLY A 69 -5.03 -24.06 8.28
C GLY A 69 -3.67 -24.33 7.62
N LEU A 70 -3.38 -23.64 6.51
CA LEU A 70 -2.15 -23.81 5.75
C LEU A 70 -0.96 -23.09 6.40
N VAL A 71 -1.22 -21.95 7.04
CA VAL A 71 -0.20 -21.15 7.71
C VAL A 71 -0.04 -21.61 9.15
N GLN A 72 1.15 -22.09 9.50
CA GLN A 72 1.52 -22.50 10.85
C GLN A 72 2.73 -21.72 11.31
N VAL A 73 2.55 -20.94 12.39
CA VAL A 73 3.60 -20.10 12.99
C VAL A 73 3.88 -20.58 14.41
N THR A 74 5.14 -20.90 14.70
CA THR A 74 5.61 -21.32 16.02
C THR A 74 6.65 -20.35 16.53
N ARG A 75 6.54 -19.92 17.79
CA ARG A 75 7.56 -19.09 18.45
C ARG A 75 8.60 -20.00 19.09
N ASN A 76 9.88 -19.72 18.84
CA ASN A 76 10.98 -20.33 19.58
C ASN A 76 11.01 -19.71 20.98
N GLU A 77 10.93 -20.53 22.03
CA GLU A 77 10.87 -20.05 23.43
C GLU A 77 12.20 -19.46 23.92
N GLU A 78 13.34 -19.92 23.38
CA GLU A 78 14.68 -19.45 23.78
C GLU A 78 15.05 -18.15 23.08
N THR A 79 14.78 -18.05 21.77
CA THR A 79 15.20 -16.90 20.95
C THR A 79 14.09 -15.87 20.72
N GLY A 80 12.84 -16.22 21.03
CA GLY A 80 11.67 -15.41 20.71
C GLY A 80 11.30 -15.37 19.22
N GLU A 81 12.11 -15.97 18.34
CA GLU A 81 11.94 -15.93 16.89
C GLU A 81 10.72 -16.71 16.41
N LEU A 82 9.99 -16.15 15.43
CA LEU A 82 8.92 -16.87 14.76
C LEU A 82 9.47 -17.75 13.62
N LYS A 83 9.08 -19.02 13.62
CA LYS A 83 9.27 -19.94 12.50
C LYS A 83 7.92 -20.20 11.83
N VAL A 84 7.90 -20.11 10.51
CA VAL A 84 6.73 -20.45 9.69
C VAL A 84 7.03 -21.75 8.95
N LYS A 85 6.13 -22.72 9.08
CA LYS A 85 6.25 -23.97 8.34
C LYS A 85 6.19 -23.68 6.82
N PRO A 86 7.08 -24.26 6.00
CA PRO A 86 7.00 -24.11 4.55
C PRO A 86 5.63 -24.56 4.01
N ILE A 87 5.06 -23.75 3.12
CA ILE A 87 3.76 -24.02 2.49
C ILE A 87 4.01 -24.35 1.03
N ALA A 88 3.44 -25.45 0.53
CA ALA A 88 3.65 -25.83 -0.86
C ALA A 88 2.91 -24.85 -1.80
N ARG A 89 3.55 -24.45 -2.90
CA ARG A 89 3.00 -23.46 -3.84
C ARG A 89 1.63 -23.83 -4.41
N TRP A 90 1.36 -25.12 -4.60
CA TRP A 90 0.05 -25.59 -5.08
C TRP A 90 -1.06 -25.40 -4.03
N GLN A 91 -0.75 -25.53 -2.74
CA GLN A 91 -1.71 -25.22 -1.66
C GLN A 91 -2.01 -23.72 -1.62
N LEU A 92 -0.98 -22.89 -1.79
CA LEU A 92 -1.13 -21.44 -1.93
C LEU A 92 -1.94 -21.06 -3.18
N ALA A 93 -1.85 -21.84 -4.27
CA ALA A 93 -2.61 -21.60 -5.50
C ALA A 93 -4.11 -21.89 -5.33
N ALA A 94 -4.46 -22.91 -4.53
CA ALA A 94 -5.84 -23.27 -4.23
C ALA A 94 -6.55 -22.27 -3.29
N ARG A 95 -5.79 -21.43 -2.58
CA ARG A 95 -6.36 -20.44 -1.65
C ARG A 95 -7.17 -19.39 -2.40
N ALA A 96 -8.39 -19.16 -1.93
CA ALA A 96 -9.29 -18.18 -2.52
C ALA A 96 -8.73 -16.75 -2.41
N LYS A 97 -8.95 -15.95 -3.46
CA LYS A 97 -8.46 -14.57 -3.50
C LYS A 97 -9.41 -13.63 -2.73
N ARG A 98 -8.83 -12.77 -1.90
CA ARG A 98 -9.54 -11.68 -1.21
C ARG A 98 -9.85 -10.50 -2.14
N ILE A 99 -8.99 -10.26 -3.13
CA ILE A 99 -9.20 -9.31 -4.21
C ILE A 99 -9.35 -10.09 -5.52
N THR A 100 -10.45 -9.90 -6.24
CA THR A 100 -10.85 -10.72 -7.39
C THR A 100 -10.27 -10.20 -8.71
N PRO A 101 -10.22 -11.05 -9.74
CA PRO A 101 -10.00 -10.61 -11.12
C PRO A 101 -11.10 -9.64 -11.59
N GLY A 102 -10.87 -8.99 -12.74
CA GLY A 102 -11.82 -8.00 -13.30
C GLY A 102 -11.63 -6.58 -12.75
N HIS A 103 -10.44 -6.26 -12.27
CA HIS A 103 -10.05 -4.94 -11.78
C HIS A 103 -9.51 -4.06 -12.91
N GLY A 104 -9.52 -2.73 -12.73
CA GLY A 104 -9.06 -1.75 -13.72
C GLY A 104 -7.55 -1.51 -13.79
N ALA A 105 -6.73 -2.37 -13.18
CA ALA A 105 -5.28 -2.18 -13.13
C ALA A 105 -4.60 -2.34 -14.50
N CYS A 106 -3.53 -1.57 -14.74
CA CYS A 106 -2.74 -1.67 -15.97
C CYS A 106 -2.18 -3.08 -16.19
N PRO A 107 -1.98 -3.51 -17.45
CA PRO A 107 -1.20 -4.71 -17.76
C PRO A 107 0.16 -4.70 -17.06
N GLY A 108 0.55 -5.82 -16.45
CA GLY A 108 1.80 -5.95 -15.70
C GLY A 108 1.85 -5.19 -14.36
N CYS A 109 0.74 -4.64 -13.87
CA CYS A 109 0.68 -4.01 -12.55
C CYS A 109 1.08 -4.99 -11.43
N GLY A 110 2.10 -4.63 -10.64
CA GLY A 110 2.62 -5.44 -9.53
C GLY A 110 1.78 -5.38 -8.25
N ILE A 111 0.91 -4.38 -8.09
CA ILE A 111 0.13 -4.16 -6.85
C ILE A 111 -0.69 -5.41 -6.50
N LEU A 112 -1.51 -5.89 -7.43
CA LEU A 112 -2.46 -6.96 -7.13
C LEU A 112 -1.81 -8.34 -6.99
N PRO A 113 -0.79 -8.72 -7.79
CA PRO A 113 0.03 -9.88 -7.51
C PRO A 113 0.65 -9.84 -6.11
N ALA A 114 1.26 -8.72 -5.71
CA ALA A 114 1.90 -8.56 -4.42
C ALA A 114 0.90 -8.64 -3.25
N LEU A 115 -0.23 -7.92 -3.33
CA LEU A 115 -1.29 -8.01 -2.34
C LEU A 115 -1.86 -9.43 -2.23
N ASN A 116 -2.10 -10.09 -3.37
CA ASN A 116 -2.57 -11.47 -3.39
C ASN A 116 -1.58 -12.44 -2.74
N LEU A 117 -0.27 -12.29 -3.01
CA LEU A 117 0.78 -13.07 -2.36
C LEU A 117 0.83 -12.83 -0.85
N PHE A 118 0.80 -11.57 -0.42
CA PHE A 118 0.74 -11.21 0.99
C PHE A 118 -0.48 -11.84 1.68
N PHE A 119 -1.67 -11.68 1.11
CA PHE A 119 -2.89 -12.26 1.67
C PHE A 119 -2.88 -13.80 1.69
N LYS A 120 -2.11 -14.46 0.84
CA LYS A 120 -1.97 -15.92 0.91
C LYS A 120 -1.28 -16.41 2.19
N GLY A 121 -0.51 -15.56 2.87
CA GLY A 121 0.07 -15.86 4.17
C GLY A 121 -0.80 -15.49 5.37
N ILE A 122 -2.02 -14.97 5.17
CA ILE A 122 -2.93 -14.52 6.24
C ILE A 122 -4.14 -15.45 6.32
N GLU A 123 -4.44 -15.98 7.51
CA GLU A 123 -5.59 -16.85 7.79
C GLU A 123 -6.79 -16.10 8.40
N GLY A 124 -8.01 -16.56 8.15
CA GLY A 124 -9.22 -15.98 8.70
C GLY A 124 -9.63 -14.64 8.09
N ASP A 125 -10.58 -14.02 8.75
CA ASP A 125 -11.24 -12.81 8.28
C ASP A 125 -10.30 -11.61 8.35
N VAL A 126 -10.46 -10.72 7.37
CA VAL A 126 -9.69 -9.50 7.28
C VAL A 126 -10.62 -8.32 7.03
N VAL A 127 -10.25 -7.18 7.60
CA VAL A 127 -10.83 -5.89 7.25
C VAL A 127 -9.73 -5.05 6.62
N ILE A 128 -10.00 -4.56 5.41
CA ILE A 128 -9.05 -3.77 4.64
C ILE A 128 -9.44 -2.29 4.68
N VAL A 129 -8.51 -1.42 5.05
CA VAL A 129 -8.62 0.02 4.81
C VAL A 129 -7.71 0.36 3.64
N ASN A 130 -8.28 0.82 2.53
CA ASN A 130 -7.51 1.33 1.41
C ASN A 130 -7.33 2.84 1.54
N HIS A 131 -6.09 3.31 1.57
CA HIS A 131 -5.82 4.70 1.23
C HIS A 131 -6.18 4.98 -0.24
N THR A 132 -6.68 6.19 -0.51
CA THR A 132 -6.75 6.71 -1.88
C THR A 132 -5.41 6.51 -2.60
N GLY A 133 -5.45 5.86 -3.76
CA GLY A 133 -4.27 5.50 -4.54
C GLY A 133 -4.63 4.47 -5.60
N CYS A 134 -3.65 3.99 -6.37
CA CYS A 134 -3.91 3.02 -7.44
C CYS A 134 -4.64 1.78 -6.94
N ALA A 135 -4.26 1.20 -5.79
CA ALA A 135 -4.91 -0.02 -5.28
C ALA A 135 -6.41 0.19 -5.04
N GLU A 136 -6.79 1.35 -4.49
CA GLU A 136 -8.19 1.72 -4.34
C GLU A 136 -8.87 1.87 -5.70
N ILE A 137 -8.39 2.81 -6.53
CA ILE A 137 -9.05 3.20 -7.79
C ILE A 137 -9.26 2.01 -8.73
N VAL A 138 -8.27 1.12 -8.81
CA VAL A 138 -8.37 -0.03 -9.73
C VAL A 138 -9.26 -1.15 -9.19
N THR A 139 -9.63 -1.16 -7.91
CA THR A 139 -10.43 -2.22 -7.27
C THR A 139 -11.84 -1.80 -6.85
N SER A 140 -12.17 -0.51 -6.94
CA SER A 140 -13.48 0.04 -6.53
C SER A 140 -14.22 0.78 -7.66
N GLY A 141 -13.98 0.37 -8.91
CA GLY A 141 -14.63 0.96 -10.08
C GLY A 141 -16.15 0.80 -10.07
N TYR A 142 -16.89 1.90 -9.90
CA TYR A 142 -18.35 1.91 -9.85
C TYR A 142 -18.98 1.30 -11.11
N PRO A 143 -20.02 0.46 -10.99
CA PRO A 143 -20.74 0.08 -9.77
C PRO A 143 -20.20 -1.18 -9.06
N PHE A 144 -19.00 -1.65 -9.43
CA PHE A 144 -18.43 -2.91 -8.95
C PHE A 144 -17.35 -2.71 -7.89
N SER A 145 -17.02 -3.80 -7.20
CA SER A 145 -15.86 -3.90 -6.32
C SER A 145 -15.18 -5.25 -6.51
N ASN A 146 -13.85 -5.26 -6.45
CA ASN A 146 -13.07 -6.48 -6.49
C ASN A 146 -12.83 -7.09 -5.09
N HIS A 147 -13.32 -6.48 -4.02
CA HIS A 147 -13.11 -6.98 -2.65
C HIS A 147 -14.15 -8.03 -2.27
N ARG A 148 -13.71 -9.27 -1.97
CA ARG A 148 -14.54 -10.35 -1.41
C ARG A 148 -14.55 -10.39 0.12
N VAL A 149 -13.98 -9.36 0.74
CA VAL A 149 -13.85 -9.16 2.18
C VAL A 149 -14.32 -7.75 2.52
N THR A 150 -14.53 -7.46 3.80
CA THR A 150 -14.87 -6.10 4.23
C THR A 150 -13.73 -5.16 3.89
N TYR A 151 -14.04 -4.12 3.11
CA TYR A 151 -13.11 -3.06 2.77
C TYR A 151 -13.74 -1.69 3.04
N ILE A 152 -12.89 -0.72 3.36
CA ILE A 152 -13.25 0.67 3.59
C ILE A 152 -12.32 1.53 2.73
N HIS A 153 -12.89 2.35 1.85
CA HIS A 153 -12.15 3.45 1.24
C HIS A 153 -11.91 4.51 2.30
N ASN A 154 -10.67 4.98 2.39
CA ASN A 154 -10.30 6.06 3.29
C ASN A 154 -9.55 7.16 2.53
N LEU A 155 -9.67 8.40 3.03
CA LEU A 155 -8.90 9.53 2.52
C LEU A 155 -7.39 9.25 2.57
N PHE A 156 -6.66 9.97 1.73
CA PHE A 156 -5.27 9.68 1.43
C PHE A 156 -4.32 9.88 2.63
N GLN A 157 -4.67 10.77 3.55
CA GLN A 157 -3.80 11.27 4.61
C GLN A 157 -3.99 10.62 5.99
N ASN A 158 -5.06 9.84 6.23
CA ASN A 158 -5.47 9.48 7.60
C ASN A 158 -5.88 8.03 7.83
N GLY A 159 -5.62 7.10 6.92
CA GLY A 159 -6.04 5.69 7.02
C GLY A 159 -5.45 4.96 8.21
N ALA A 160 -4.24 5.31 8.65
CA ALA A 160 -3.67 4.75 9.87
C ALA A 160 -4.50 5.15 11.11
N ALA A 161 -5.00 6.39 11.16
CA ALA A 161 -5.89 6.86 12.23
C ALA A 161 -7.27 6.21 12.14
N THR A 162 -7.82 6.07 10.93
CA THR A 162 -9.11 5.39 10.71
C THR A 162 -9.06 3.92 11.13
N LEU A 163 -8.02 3.19 10.70
CA LEU A 163 -7.89 1.77 11.06
C LEU A 163 -7.62 1.60 12.55
N ALA A 164 -6.80 2.47 13.17
CA ALA A 164 -6.61 2.49 14.61
C ALA A 164 -7.94 2.65 15.36
N GLY A 165 -8.77 3.63 14.98
CA GLY A 165 -10.09 3.82 15.58
C GLY A 165 -11.04 2.64 15.37
N LEU A 166 -10.95 1.96 14.22
CA LEU A 166 -11.72 0.75 13.94
C LEU A 166 -11.30 -0.41 14.84
N VAL A 167 -10.00 -0.62 15.04
CA VAL A 167 -9.45 -1.64 15.94
C VAL A 167 -9.93 -1.39 17.37
N GLU A 168 -9.81 -0.16 17.86
CA GLU A 168 -10.26 0.23 19.21
C GLU A 168 -11.76 -0.01 19.40
N MET A 169 -12.58 0.43 18.44
CA MET A 169 -14.02 0.24 18.52
C MET A 169 -14.41 -1.24 18.46
N PHE A 170 -13.75 -2.04 17.63
CA PHE A 170 -13.99 -3.49 17.57
C PHE A 170 -13.69 -4.16 18.90
N GLN A 171 -12.52 -3.90 19.49
CA GLN A 171 -12.12 -4.47 20.78
C GLN A 171 -13.03 -4.00 21.92
N GLU A 172 -13.41 -2.72 21.94
CA GLU A 172 -14.31 -2.18 22.95
C GLU A 172 -15.71 -2.79 22.87
N ARG A 173 -16.24 -3.00 21.66
CA ARG A 173 -17.53 -3.67 21.47
C ARG A 173 -17.50 -5.15 21.86
N GLN A 174 -16.39 -5.85 21.61
CA GLN A 174 -16.18 -7.20 22.16
C GLN A 174 -16.14 -7.18 23.70
N ARG A 175 -15.43 -6.23 24.31
CA ARG A 175 -15.34 -6.08 25.77
C ARG A 175 -16.70 -5.82 26.42
N ARG A 176 -17.58 -5.06 25.75
CA ARG A 176 -18.96 -4.78 26.18
C ARG A 176 -19.94 -5.93 25.91
N GLY A 177 -19.53 -6.98 25.22
CA GLY A 177 -20.40 -8.09 24.83
C GLY A 177 -21.40 -7.73 23.71
N GLU A 178 -21.14 -6.64 22.97
CA GLU A 178 -21.96 -6.23 21.81
C GLU A 178 -21.62 -7.01 20.53
N LEU A 179 -20.46 -7.66 20.52
CA LEU A 179 -19.99 -8.54 19.44
C LEU A 179 -19.63 -9.92 20.02
N PRO A 180 -19.75 -11.01 19.24
CA PRO A 180 -19.37 -12.34 19.68
C PRO A 180 -17.92 -12.39 20.18
N ALA A 181 -17.72 -13.05 21.32
CA ALA A 181 -16.38 -13.39 21.78
C ALA A 181 -15.72 -14.37 20.81
N GLY A 182 -14.43 -14.18 20.53
CA GLY A 182 -13.64 -15.11 19.70
C GLY A 182 -13.57 -14.77 18.21
N GLU A 183 -14.13 -13.64 17.76
CA GLU A 183 -13.79 -13.10 16.44
C GLU A 183 -12.35 -12.56 16.45
N ASP A 184 -11.51 -13.13 15.59
CA ASP A 184 -10.07 -12.84 15.48
C ASP A 184 -9.75 -12.27 14.08
N ILE A 185 -10.22 -11.05 13.85
CA ILE A 185 -10.09 -10.32 12.58
C ILE A 185 -8.69 -9.74 12.43
N THR A 186 -8.12 -9.83 11.23
CA THR A 186 -6.87 -9.13 10.88
C THR A 186 -7.19 -7.79 10.23
N PHE A 187 -6.76 -6.71 10.87
CA PHE A 187 -6.94 -5.34 10.37
C PHE A 187 -5.74 -4.94 9.53
N VAL A 188 -5.96 -4.62 8.25
CA VAL A 188 -4.89 -4.30 7.29
C VAL A 188 -5.18 -2.98 6.59
N MET A 189 -4.26 -2.03 6.71
CA MET A 189 -4.23 -0.82 5.91
C MET A 189 -3.35 -1.06 4.69
N ILE A 190 -3.88 -0.79 3.50
CA ILE A 190 -3.13 -0.81 2.24
C ILE A 190 -2.87 0.64 1.82
N SER A 191 -1.60 0.98 1.60
CA SER A 191 -1.18 2.31 1.14
C SER A 191 -0.19 2.22 0.00
N GLY A 192 -0.23 3.18 -0.93
CA GLY A 192 0.90 3.44 -1.81
C GLY A 192 1.99 4.24 -1.07
N ASP A 193 3.17 4.36 -1.67
CA ASP A 193 4.27 5.15 -1.12
C ASP A 193 3.92 6.64 -0.95
N GLY A 194 3.17 7.24 -1.88
CA GLY A 194 2.68 8.60 -1.72
C GLY A 194 1.72 8.79 -0.51
N GLY A 195 0.95 7.76 -0.16
CA GLY A 195 0.11 7.78 1.04
C GLY A 195 0.93 7.74 2.32
N MET A 196 2.13 7.16 2.24
CA MET A 196 3.11 7.19 3.32
C MET A 196 3.88 8.50 3.38
N ASP A 197 3.79 9.39 2.40
CA ASP A 197 4.33 10.75 2.52
C ASP A 197 3.35 11.62 3.30
N ILE A 198 2.14 11.80 2.75
CA ILE A 198 1.11 12.67 3.33
C ILE A 198 0.56 12.11 4.64
N GLY A 199 0.45 10.78 4.77
CA GLY A 199 -0.10 10.11 5.94
C GLY A 199 0.91 9.74 7.01
N ILE A 200 2.20 10.08 6.86
CA ILE A 200 3.25 9.61 7.77
C ILE A 200 3.01 10.01 9.23
N GLY A 201 2.46 11.21 9.47
CA GLY A 201 2.16 11.68 10.82
C GLY A 201 1.13 10.79 11.52
N ALA A 202 0.08 10.38 10.79
CA ALA A 202 -0.93 9.45 11.31
C ALA A 202 -0.35 8.05 11.54
N VAL A 203 0.53 7.59 10.64
CA VAL A 203 1.25 6.31 10.76
C VAL A 203 2.13 6.29 12.00
N LEU A 204 2.96 7.33 12.22
CA LEU A 204 3.81 7.44 13.41
C LEU A 204 2.97 7.48 14.68
N GLY A 205 1.85 8.21 14.68
CA GLY A 205 0.91 8.20 15.80
C GLY A 205 0.35 6.81 16.09
N ALA A 206 -0.04 6.05 15.06
CA ALA A 206 -0.52 4.68 15.22
C ALA A 206 0.60 3.71 15.68
N ALA A 207 1.83 3.89 15.18
CA ALA A 207 3.00 3.10 15.55
C ALA A 207 3.36 3.28 17.02
N ILE A 208 3.40 4.52 17.52
CA ILE A 208 3.68 4.83 18.93
C ILE A 208 2.60 4.24 19.86
N ARG A 209 1.33 4.24 19.43
CA ARG A 209 0.25 3.58 20.18
C ARG A 209 0.18 2.07 19.98
N SER A 210 0.97 1.52 19.05
CA SER A 210 1.08 0.11 18.69
C SER A 210 -0.25 -0.64 18.59
N HIS A 211 -1.21 -0.08 17.83
CA HIS A 211 -2.51 -0.73 17.62
C HIS A 211 -2.32 -2.08 16.92
N LYS A 212 -3.17 -3.06 17.24
CA LYS A 212 -3.16 -4.43 16.66
C LYS A 212 -3.64 -4.46 15.21
N MET A 213 -2.79 -3.97 14.30
CA MET A 213 -3.06 -3.81 12.88
C MET A 213 -1.79 -3.93 12.04
N ILE A 214 -1.96 -4.16 10.75
CA ILE A 214 -0.90 -4.17 9.75
C ILE A 214 -1.02 -2.95 8.87
N ILE A 215 0.07 -2.23 8.64
CA ILE A 215 0.20 -1.24 7.57
C ILE A 215 1.08 -1.85 6.48
N LEU A 216 0.49 -2.08 5.31
CA LEU A 216 1.19 -2.60 4.14
C LEU A 216 1.31 -1.50 3.08
N GLU A 217 2.53 -1.03 2.89
CA GLU A 217 2.88 -0.12 1.80
C GLU A 217 3.23 -0.93 0.55
N TYR A 218 2.48 -0.76 -0.54
CA TYR A 218 2.96 -1.11 -1.86
C TYR A 218 3.79 0.07 -2.39
N ASP A 219 5.07 -0.16 -2.61
CA ASP A 219 5.99 0.86 -3.10
C ASP A 219 6.16 0.71 -4.59
N ASN A 220 5.59 1.64 -5.36
CA ASN A 220 5.88 1.76 -6.79
C ASN A 220 6.71 3.00 -7.11
N GLN A 221 7.17 3.73 -6.08
CA GLN A 221 8.15 4.80 -6.13
C GLN A 221 7.67 6.08 -6.83
N GLY A 222 6.40 6.39 -6.70
CA GLY A 222 5.80 7.63 -7.18
C GLY A 222 4.31 7.71 -6.91
N TYR A 223 3.72 8.90 -7.03
CA TYR A 223 2.28 9.06 -7.03
C TYR A 223 1.71 8.62 -8.39
N MET A 224 1.58 7.31 -8.57
CA MET A 224 1.30 6.74 -9.89
C MET A 224 -0.09 7.08 -10.42
N ASN A 225 -1.10 7.10 -9.54
CA ASN A 225 -2.49 7.34 -9.92
C ASN A 225 -2.70 8.73 -10.52
N THR A 226 -1.99 9.72 -9.99
CA THR A 226 -2.15 11.14 -10.36
C THR A 226 -1.28 11.54 -11.54
N GLY A 227 -0.57 10.60 -12.18
CA GLY A 227 0.32 10.88 -13.31
C GLY A 227 1.80 10.89 -12.96
N SER A 228 2.23 9.97 -12.08
CA SER A 228 3.64 9.72 -11.75
C SER A 228 4.37 10.95 -11.21
N GLN A 229 3.84 11.59 -10.16
CA GLN A 229 4.57 12.65 -9.44
C GLN A 229 5.63 12.04 -8.51
N LEU A 230 6.64 12.84 -8.18
CA LEU A 230 7.68 12.49 -7.22
C LEU A 230 7.08 12.18 -5.84
N SER A 231 7.46 11.03 -5.29
CA SER A 231 7.27 10.67 -3.88
C SER A 231 8.59 10.62 -3.12
N TYR A 232 8.52 10.52 -1.79
CA TYR A 232 9.73 10.30 -1.01
C TYR A 232 10.30 8.89 -1.20
N SER A 233 9.58 7.92 -1.79
CA SER A 233 10.13 6.64 -2.22
C SER A 233 10.76 6.66 -3.62
N THR A 234 10.52 7.70 -4.43
CA THR A 234 11.18 7.88 -5.73
C THR A 234 12.72 7.86 -5.58
N PRO A 235 13.48 7.11 -6.41
CA PRO A 235 14.94 7.04 -6.29
C PRO A 235 15.63 8.36 -6.67
N LEU A 236 16.87 8.57 -6.20
CA LEU A 236 17.72 9.66 -6.67
C LEU A 236 17.87 9.61 -8.19
N GLY A 237 17.77 10.76 -8.84
CA GLY A 237 17.93 10.90 -10.28
C GLY A 237 16.77 10.36 -11.12
N HIS A 238 15.71 9.82 -10.49
CA HIS A 238 14.57 9.27 -11.24
C HIS A 238 13.70 10.38 -11.81
N MET A 239 13.21 10.17 -13.03
CA MET A 239 12.33 11.10 -13.71
C MET A 239 10.88 10.87 -13.30
N THR A 240 10.16 11.95 -13.00
CA THR A 240 8.72 11.95 -12.71
C THR A 240 8.08 13.14 -13.40
N SER A 241 6.76 13.29 -13.33
CA SER A 241 6.06 14.48 -13.85
C SER A 241 6.41 15.76 -13.06
N THR A 242 7.04 15.66 -11.90
CA THR A 242 7.47 16.80 -11.07
C THR A 242 8.98 16.79 -10.79
N SER A 243 9.74 15.91 -11.41
CA SER A 243 11.20 15.87 -11.37
C SER A 243 11.73 15.49 -12.74
N HIS A 244 11.88 16.47 -13.62
CA HIS A 244 12.20 16.25 -15.02
C HIS A 244 13.68 15.95 -15.24
N VAL A 245 14.00 15.43 -16.43
CA VAL A 245 15.36 15.24 -16.93
C VAL A 245 15.55 16.15 -18.14
N GLY A 246 16.58 16.98 -18.12
CA GLY A 246 16.91 17.95 -19.17
C GLY A 246 18.19 18.73 -18.84
N PRO A 247 18.55 19.75 -19.64
CA PRO A 247 19.83 20.47 -19.47
C PRO A 247 20.04 21.09 -18.08
N ALA A 248 18.97 21.42 -17.36
CA ALA A 248 19.01 22.03 -16.04
C ALA A 248 18.54 21.12 -14.89
N GLN A 249 18.10 19.88 -15.18
CA GLN A 249 17.53 18.98 -14.18
C GLN A 249 17.90 17.53 -14.47
N ALA A 250 18.22 16.76 -13.44
CA ALA A 250 18.65 15.36 -13.56
C ALA A 250 17.69 14.38 -12.85
N GLY A 251 16.39 14.69 -12.81
CA GLY A 251 15.41 13.95 -12.02
C GLY A 251 15.38 14.37 -10.56
N LYS A 252 14.94 13.48 -9.66
CA LYS A 252 14.87 13.76 -8.22
C LYS A 252 16.25 14.12 -7.65
N ALA A 253 16.32 15.20 -6.89
CA ALA A 253 17.58 15.77 -6.39
C ALA A 253 18.12 15.14 -5.10
N PHE A 254 17.36 14.26 -4.43
CA PHE A 254 17.72 13.67 -3.14
C PHE A 254 17.32 12.20 -3.05
N HIS A 255 17.86 11.47 -2.08
CA HIS A 255 17.60 10.04 -1.93
C HIS A 255 16.17 9.73 -1.47
N HIS A 256 15.77 8.47 -1.67
CA HIS A 256 14.51 7.97 -1.17
C HIS A 256 14.54 7.80 0.35
N ARG A 257 13.40 8.07 1.00
CA ARG A 257 13.18 7.92 2.43
C ARG A 257 13.17 6.43 2.80
N ASP A 258 13.82 6.10 3.92
CA ASP A 258 13.82 4.75 4.47
C ASP A 258 12.68 4.57 5.50
N THR A 259 11.46 4.42 5.00
CA THR A 259 10.27 4.24 5.85
C THR A 259 10.35 3.02 6.77
N PRO A 260 10.85 1.84 6.33
CA PRO A 260 11.05 0.69 7.22
C PRO A 260 11.93 1.01 8.42
N GLN A 261 13.08 1.67 8.23
CA GLN A 261 13.96 2.05 9.35
C GLN A 261 13.32 3.09 10.27
N ILE A 262 12.57 4.06 9.72
CA ILE A 262 11.81 5.04 10.52
C ILE A 262 10.81 4.32 11.43
N LEU A 263 10.06 3.35 10.91
CA LEU A 263 9.07 2.63 11.74
C LEU A 263 9.70 1.59 12.65
N ALA A 264 10.84 0.99 12.27
CA ALA A 264 11.62 0.16 13.19
C ALA A 264 12.08 0.96 14.41
N ALA A 265 12.46 2.23 14.21
CA ALA A 265 12.81 3.15 15.30
C ALA A 265 11.60 3.59 16.16
N CYS A 266 10.36 3.30 15.74
CA CYS A 266 9.19 3.43 16.61
C CYS A 266 9.03 2.22 17.56
N HIS A 267 9.93 1.24 17.52
CA HIS A 267 9.92 0.02 18.36
C HIS A 267 8.64 -0.81 18.22
N ILE A 268 8.05 -0.81 17.02
CA ILE A 268 6.92 -1.70 16.71
C ILE A 268 7.40 -3.15 16.62
N PRO A 269 6.55 -4.14 16.94
CA PRO A 269 6.97 -5.54 17.08
C PRO A 269 7.56 -6.15 15.81
N TYR A 270 7.11 -5.69 14.64
CA TYR A 270 7.57 -6.26 13.37
C TYR A 270 7.56 -5.27 12.22
N VAL A 271 8.71 -5.18 11.55
CA VAL A 271 8.90 -4.47 10.28
C VAL A 271 9.44 -5.46 9.25
N PHE A 272 9.00 -5.37 7.99
CA PHE A 272 9.61 -6.15 6.91
C PHE A 272 9.64 -5.42 5.58
N THR A 273 10.58 -5.80 4.73
CA THR A 273 10.59 -5.48 3.30
C THR A 273 10.31 -6.74 2.48
N GLY A 274 9.63 -6.60 1.34
CA GLY A 274 9.25 -7.74 0.50
C GLY A 274 9.03 -7.36 -0.96
N THR A 275 8.84 -8.35 -1.83
CA THR A 275 8.44 -8.14 -3.23
C THR A 275 7.79 -9.41 -3.78
N GLU A 276 6.91 -9.29 -4.77
CA GLU A 276 6.27 -10.42 -5.44
C GLU A 276 7.26 -11.33 -6.19
N ALA A 277 8.47 -10.85 -6.48
CA ALA A 277 9.53 -11.64 -7.08
C ALA A 277 10.09 -12.75 -6.16
N PHE A 278 9.93 -12.61 -4.83
CA PHE A 278 10.37 -13.58 -3.84
C PHE A 278 9.15 -14.11 -3.06
N PRO A 279 8.30 -14.94 -3.69
CA PRO A 279 6.96 -15.27 -3.18
C PRO A 279 6.99 -16.03 -1.84
N ASP A 280 7.94 -16.95 -1.67
CA ASP A 280 8.03 -17.76 -0.46
C ASP A 280 8.47 -16.91 0.75
N ASP A 281 9.31 -15.89 0.52
CA ASP A 281 9.71 -14.89 1.51
C ASP A 281 8.53 -13.98 1.91
N LEU A 282 7.82 -13.41 0.92
CA LEU A 282 6.68 -12.53 1.17
C LEU A 282 5.53 -13.25 1.91
N VAL A 283 5.22 -14.49 1.55
CA VAL A 283 4.19 -15.30 2.24
C VAL A 283 4.60 -15.60 3.69
N ARG A 284 5.87 -15.94 3.94
CA ARG A 284 6.40 -16.15 5.29
C ARG A 284 6.27 -14.88 6.14
N LYS A 285 6.67 -13.73 5.58
CA LYS A 285 6.58 -12.44 6.26
C LYS A 285 5.14 -12.03 6.53
N ALA A 286 4.20 -12.35 5.65
CA ALA A 286 2.78 -12.11 5.88
C ALA A 286 2.22 -12.96 7.03
N ALA A 287 2.65 -14.22 7.15
CA ALA A 287 2.28 -15.08 8.27
C ALA A 287 2.78 -14.54 9.62
N LYS A 288 4.05 -14.11 9.67
CA LYS A 288 4.62 -13.42 10.84
C LYS A 288 3.87 -12.11 11.13
N ALA A 289 3.58 -11.31 10.09
CA ALA A 289 2.85 -10.05 10.22
C ALA A 289 1.48 -10.23 10.86
N GLN A 290 0.72 -11.23 10.42
CA GLN A 290 -0.55 -11.57 11.07
C GLN A 290 -0.35 -12.00 12.52
N TRP A 291 0.65 -12.84 12.80
CA TRP A 291 0.90 -13.33 14.16
C TRP A 291 1.17 -12.17 15.13
N TYR A 292 2.06 -11.25 14.75
CA TYR A 292 2.43 -10.07 15.54
C TYR A 292 1.26 -9.09 15.66
N ALA A 293 0.56 -8.81 14.56
CA ALA A 293 -0.59 -7.89 14.57
C ALA A 293 -1.69 -8.34 15.53
N LYS A 294 -1.95 -9.64 15.63
CA LYS A 294 -2.99 -10.18 16.53
C LYS A 294 -2.56 -10.20 18.01
N ARG A 295 -1.26 -10.32 18.27
CA ARG A 295 -0.74 -10.63 19.62
C ARG A 295 -0.02 -9.47 20.29
N GLU A 296 0.82 -8.76 19.55
CA GLU A 296 1.83 -7.87 20.14
C GLU A 296 1.62 -6.39 19.78
N GLY A 297 1.14 -6.07 18.57
CA GLY A 297 0.89 -4.67 18.21
C GLY A 297 1.06 -4.37 16.74
N LEU A 298 1.45 -3.14 16.41
CA LEU A 298 1.47 -2.68 15.02
C LEU A 298 2.55 -3.38 14.19
N VAL A 299 2.20 -3.75 12.96
CA VAL A 299 3.16 -4.27 11.98
C VAL A 299 3.25 -3.33 10.80
N TYR A 300 4.46 -3.15 10.27
CA TYR A 300 4.65 -2.45 9.00
C TYR A 300 5.38 -3.31 7.98
N GLY A 301 4.87 -3.32 6.75
CA GLY A 301 5.50 -3.98 5.61
C GLY A 301 5.64 -3.03 4.44
N LYS A 302 6.84 -2.97 3.83
CA LYS A 302 7.07 -2.26 2.57
C LYS A 302 7.33 -3.27 1.46
N VAL A 303 6.47 -3.30 0.45
CA VAL A 303 6.54 -4.25 -0.65
C VAL A 303 6.86 -3.51 -1.95
N LEU A 304 8.05 -3.71 -2.50
CA LEU A 304 8.40 -3.14 -3.81
C LEU A 304 7.63 -3.88 -4.90
N ILE A 305 6.88 -3.13 -5.71
CA ILE A 305 6.05 -3.67 -6.79
C ILE A 305 6.34 -2.98 -8.11
N ALA A 306 6.12 -3.68 -9.22
CA ALA A 306 6.32 -3.12 -10.56
C ALA A 306 5.18 -2.16 -10.98
N CYS A 307 5.54 -1.01 -11.57
CA CYS A 307 4.60 -0.13 -12.28
C CYS A 307 5.08 0.10 -13.72
N PRO A 308 4.76 -0.81 -14.66
CA PRO A 308 5.30 -0.76 -16.01
C PRO A 308 5.02 0.56 -16.73
N LEU A 309 3.79 1.06 -16.59
CA LEU A 309 3.34 2.33 -17.19
C LEU A 309 4.29 3.48 -16.88
N ASN A 310 4.54 3.73 -15.59
CA ASN A 310 5.28 4.89 -15.15
C ASN A 310 6.79 4.65 -15.04
N TRP A 311 7.22 3.39 -14.90
CA TRP A 311 8.63 3.02 -15.03
C TRP A 311 9.08 2.92 -16.49
N ARG A 312 8.14 3.03 -17.45
CA ARG A 312 8.37 2.92 -18.89
C ARG A 312 9.08 1.62 -19.26
N SER A 313 8.69 0.54 -18.59
CA SER A 313 9.19 -0.81 -18.87
C SER A 313 8.12 -1.62 -19.59
N GLU A 314 8.54 -2.63 -20.35
CA GLU A 314 7.60 -3.59 -20.93
C GLU A 314 6.76 -4.29 -19.84
N ASP A 315 5.47 -4.47 -20.09
CA ASP A 315 4.52 -5.03 -19.11
C ASP A 315 4.95 -6.39 -18.55
N ARG A 316 5.64 -7.20 -19.36
CA ARG A 316 6.08 -8.57 -19.03
C ARG A 316 7.37 -8.65 -18.21
N VAL A 317 8.13 -7.55 -18.07
CA VAL A 317 9.46 -7.60 -17.42
C VAL A 317 9.45 -7.25 -15.94
N GLY A 318 8.28 -6.91 -15.36
CA GLY A 318 8.13 -6.47 -13.98
C GLY A 318 8.87 -7.34 -12.96
N THR A 319 8.63 -8.66 -12.95
CA THR A 319 9.32 -9.59 -12.04
C THR A 319 10.84 -9.54 -12.17
N LYS A 320 11.38 -9.52 -13.40
CA LYS A 320 12.83 -9.46 -13.63
C LYS A 320 13.45 -8.16 -13.12
N VAL A 321 12.72 -7.04 -13.27
CA VAL A 321 13.15 -5.74 -12.74
C VAL A 321 13.22 -5.77 -11.22
N LEU A 322 12.25 -6.41 -10.57
CA LEU A 322 12.22 -6.55 -9.10
C LEU A 322 13.28 -7.51 -8.58
N GLU A 323 13.50 -8.64 -9.25
CA GLU A 323 14.64 -9.55 -8.96
C GLU A 323 15.96 -8.79 -9.04
N ALA A 324 16.16 -8.00 -10.09
CA ALA A 324 17.35 -7.17 -10.22
C ALA A 324 17.46 -6.12 -9.11
N ALA A 325 16.36 -5.47 -8.71
CA ALA A 325 16.35 -4.49 -7.62
C ALA A 325 16.81 -5.10 -6.27
N VAL A 326 16.39 -6.33 -5.99
CA VAL A 326 16.82 -7.07 -4.81
C VAL A 326 18.27 -7.51 -4.95
N ASN A 327 18.61 -8.13 -6.08
CA ASN A 327 19.94 -8.67 -6.32
C ASN A 327 21.03 -7.61 -6.46
N CYS A 328 20.66 -6.33 -6.66
CA CYS A 328 21.58 -5.20 -6.61
C CYS A 328 21.59 -4.42 -5.32
N ARG A 329 20.97 -4.94 -4.26
CA ARG A 329 20.88 -4.29 -2.94
C ARG A 329 20.11 -2.97 -2.95
N PHE A 330 19.52 -2.58 -4.08
CA PHE A 330 18.71 -1.36 -4.17
C PHE A 330 17.46 -1.48 -3.29
N PHE A 331 16.86 -2.67 -3.23
CA PHE A 331 15.77 -2.99 -2.33
C PHE A 331 16.09 -4.26 -1.54
N PRO A 332 16.81 -4.15 -0.41
CA PRO A 332 17.19 -5.31 0.39
C PRO A 332 15.96 -5.96 1.02
N LEU A 333 15.95 -7.31 1.06
CA LEU A 333 14.90 -8.08 1.73
C LEU A 333 15.33 -8.43 3.15
N TYR A 334 14.60 -7.91 4.12
CA TYR A 334 14.89 -8.12 5.53
C TYR A 334 13.64 -8.01 6.40
N GLU A 335 13.79 -8.36 7.66
CA GLU A 335 12.81 -8.20 8.73
C GLU A 335 13.49 -7.60 9.96
N VAL A 336 12.73 -6.86 10.76
CA VAL A 336 13.10 -6.42 12.11
C VAL A 336 12.06 -7.02 13.04
N GLU A 337 12.44 -8.07 13.76
CA GLU A 337 11.60 -8.75 14.73
C GLU A 337 12.02 -8.28 16.12
N GLN A 338 11.13 -7.58 16.84
CA GLN A 338 11.41 -7.12 18.21
C GLN A 338 12.74 -6.37 18.33
N GLY A 339 13.02 -5.49 17.36
CA GLY A 339 14.26 -4.72 17.29
C GLY A 339 15.47 -5.44 16.68
N ILE A 340 15.38 -6.75 16.42
CA ILE A 340 16.49 -7.54 15.86
C ILE A 340 16.36 -7.62 14.35
N THR A 341 17.35 -7.11 13.64
CA THR A 341 17.39 -7.11 12.16
C THR A 341 17.87 -8.46 11.61
N LYS A 342 17.18 -8.96 10.58
CA LYS A 342 17.56 -10.18 9.85
C LYS A 342 17.42 -9.99 8.35
N LEU A 343 18.53 -10.14 7.63
CA LEU A 343 18.50 -10.26 6.17
C LEU A 343 17.85 -11.58 5.79
N THR A 344 16.93 -11.56 4.82
CA THR A 344 16.27 -12.78 4.32
C THR A 344 16.71 -13.18 2.93
N HIS A 345 17.55 -12.37 2.29
CA HIS A 345 18.19 -12.64 1.01
C HIS A 345 19.58 -12.01 0.97
N ASP A 346 20.57 -12.76 0.49
CA ASP A 346 21.93 -12.27 0.23
C ASP A 346 22.13 -12.11 -1.30
N PRO A 347 22.36 -10.88 -1.80
CA PRO A 347 22.32 -10.56 -3.24
C PRO A 347 23.67 -10.57 -3.98
N ASP A 348 23.64 -11.01 -5.26
CA ASP A 348 24.83 -11.27 -6.10
C ASP A 348 25.01 -10.40 -7.40
N SER A 349 24.22 -9.35 -7.72
CA SER A 349 24.35 -8.62 -9.04
C SER A 349 23.90 -7.14 -9.10
N LEU A 350 23.60 -6.54 -10.27
CA LEU A 350 23.29 -5.09 -10.48
C LEU A 350 21.99 -4.84 -11.32
N MET A 351 21.31 -3.68 -11.19
CA MET A 351 19.97 -3.34 -11.79
C MET A 351 19.98 -2.20 -12.83
N GLY A 352 18.98 -2.15 -13.74
CA GLY A 352 18.90 -1.22 -14.89
C GLY A 352 17.75 -0.19 -14.99
N LYS A 353 17.02 0.16 -13.91
CA LYS A 353 15.86 1.11 -13.98
C LYS A 353 16.25 2.58 -14.14
N THR A 354 17.48 2.96 -13.79
CA THR A 354 18.04 4.30 -13.92
C THR A 354 18.98 4.40 -15.13
N ARG A 355 18.60 3.82 -16.27
CA ARG A 355 19.49 3.68 -17.44
C ARG A 355 20.06 5.00 -17.94
N HIS A 356 19.34 6.12 -17.81
CA HIS A 356 19.86 7.43 -18.21
C HIS A 356 21.05 7.88 -17.35
N LEU A 357 21.15 7.42 -16.10
CA LEU A 357 22.29 7.70 -15.23
C LEU A 357 23.59 7.03 -15.73
N LEU A 358 23.51 6.08 -16.66
CA LEU A 358 24.68 5.47 -17.30
C LEU A 358 25.36 6.40 -18.33
N GLN A 359 24.74 7.54 -18.67
CA GLN A 359 25.37 8.50 -19.58
C GLN A 359 26.45 9.33 -18.84
N PRO A 360 27.59 9.66 -19.47
CA PRO A 360 28.73 10.27 -18.79
C PRO A 360 28.41 11.55 -17.99
N GLN A 361 27.47 12.37 -18.47
CA GLN A 361 27.09 13.61 -17.81
C GLN A 361 26.35 13.40 -16.46
N TYR A 362 25.90 12.18 -16.18
CA TYR A 362 25.23 11.82 -14.93
C TYR A 362 26.06 10.92 -14.00
N ALA A 363 27.37 10.74 -14.30
CA ALA A 363 28.27 9.94 -13.48
C ALA A 363 28.25 10.33 -11.99
N PRO A 364 28.24 11.62 -11.61
CA PRO A 364 28.17 12.00 -10.19
C PRO A 364 26.90 11.52 -9.49
N GLN A 365 25.75 11.52 -10.18
CA GLN A 365 24.47 11.06 -9.63
C GLN A 365 24.45 9.54 -9.50
N LEU A 366 25.05 8.81 -10.45
CA LEU A 366 25.19 7.37 -10.36
C LEU A 366 26.09 6.97 -9.18
N GLU A 367 27.26 7.60 -9.05
CA GLU A 367 28.19 7.37 -7.95
C GLU A 367 27.53 7.67 -6.58
N ALA A 368 26.77 8.76 -6.47
CA ALA A 368 26.02 9.07 -5.26
C ALA A 368 24.94 8.02 -4.95
N LEU A 369 24.24 7.53 -5.98
CA LEU A 369 23.27 6.45 -5.83
C LEU A 369 23.91 5.15 -5.33
N GLU A 370 25.00 4.72 -5.96
CA GLU A 370 25.72 3.50 -5.60
C GLU A 370 26.32 3.58 -4.20
N ALA A 371 26.94 4.72 -3.86
CA ALA A 371 27.50 4.96 -2.53
C ALA A 371 26.43 4.86 -1.43
N GLU A 372 25.23 5.41 -1.65
CA GLU A 372 24.15 5.31 -0.68
C GLU A 372 23.58 3.88 -0.57
N ILE A 373 23.43 3.17 -1.70
CA ILE A 373 22.98 1.77 -1.70
C ILE A 373 23.96 0.92 -0.89
N GLU A 374 25.26 1.05 -1.16
CA GLU A 374 26.28 0.27 -0.47
C GLU A 374 26.34 0.64 1.02
N ARG A 375 26.26 1.93 1.36
CA ARG A 375 26.22 2.38 2.76
C ARG A 375 25.03 1.78 3.52
N ARG A 376 23.83 1.78 2.93
CA ARG A 376 22.63 1.17 3.54
C ARG A 376 22.77 -0.34 3.67
N TRP A 377 23.29 -1.00 2.66
CA TRP A 377 23.54 -2.44 2.67
C TRP A 377 24.51 -2.85 3.78
N GLN A 378 25.68 -2.20 3.87
CA GLN A 378 26.66 -2.49 4.91
C GLN A 378 26.10 -2.25 6.32
N ARG A 379 25.28 -1.21 6.49
CA ARG A 379 24.57 -0.98 7.76
C ARG A 379 23.63 -2.13 8.09
N LEU A 380 22.80 -2.58 7.15
CA LEU A 380 21.87 -3.69 7.38
C LEU A 380 22.60 -5.01 7.65
N LYS A 381 23.72 -5.25 6.97
CA LYS A 381 24.57 -6.41 7.21
C LYS A 381 25.16 -6.37 8.62
N ALA A 382 25.69 -5.24 9.06
CA ALA A 382 26.16 -5.07 10.42
C ALA A 382 25.03 -5.26 11.46
N MET A 383 23.84 -4.72 11.21
CA MET A 383 22.66 -4.92 12.08
C MET A 383 22.21 -6.39 12.13
N HIS A 384 22.36 -7.13 11.02
CA HIS A 384 22.09 -8.56 10.97
C HIS A 384 23.10 -9.39 11.78
N GLU A 385 24.38 -9.05 11.70
CA GLU A 385 25.48 -9.72 12.41
C GLU A 385 25.52 -9.35 13.91
N HIS A 386 24.98 -8.19 14.27
CA HIS A 386 24.98 -7.65 15.62
C HIS A 386 23.56 -7.30 16.10
N PRO A 387 22.87 -8.21 16.81
CA PRO A 387 21.47 -8.03 17.24
C PRO A 387 21.15 -6.83 18.14
N GLN A 388 22.17 -6.10 18.61
CA GLN A 388 22.02 -4.92 19.46
C GLN A 388 22.03 -3.59 18.67
N LEU A 389 22.31 -3.64 17.35
CA LEU A 389 22.44 -2.46 16.48
C LEU A 389 21.14 -2.04 15.78
#